data_AF-A0A852TII2-F1
#
_entry.id   AF-A0A852TII2-F1
#
_cell.length_a   1.000
_cell.length_b   1.000
_cell.length_c   1.000
_cell.angle_alpha   90.00
_cell.angle_beta   90.00
_cell.angle_gamma   90.00
#
_symmetry.space_group_name_H-M   'P 1'
#
loop_
_entity.id
_entity.type
_entity.pdbx_description
1 polymer ?
#
loop_
_entity_poly.entity_id
_entity_poly.type
_entity_poly.pdbx_seq_one_letter_code
_entity_poly.pdbx_strand_id
1 'polypeptide(L)' 'MKIIFITIMILTVLISCSFGIDLLLGFEMKTAWRNAVSPFRVMEVPEYFVFVFLIAIYLLKKLYTLTNKWISRKLAKILE' A
#
# COMPACT_ATOMS: atom_id res chain seq x y z
N MET A 1 23.17 14.25 2.04
CA MET A 1 22.77 13.94 3.44
C MET A 1 21.34 14.36 3.80
N LYS A 2 20.70 15.31 3.09
CA LYS A 2 19.30 15.73 3.34
C LYS A 2 18.27 14.63 3.10
N ILE A 3 18.43 13.84 2.03
CA ILE A 3 17.50 12.75 1.69
C ILE A 3 17.49 11.67 2.77
N ILE A 4 18.67 11.24 3.24
CA ILE A 4 18.78 10.24 4.32
C ILE A 4 18.06 10.72 5.58
N PHE A 5 18.25 11.98 5.98
CA PHE A 5 17.56 12.56 7.13
C PHE A 5 16.03 12.58 6.94
N ILE A 6 15.55 13.01 5.78
CA ILE A 6 14.11 13.03 5.46
C ILE A 6 13.55 11.60 5.49
N THR A 7 14.25 10.63 4.92
CA THR A 7 13.84 9.22 4.93
C THR A 7 13.74 8.68 6.35
N ILE A 8 14.69 9.00 7.23
CA ILE A 8 14.65 8.58 8.64
C ILE A 8 13.46 9.23 9.35
N MET A 9 13.22 10.53 9.18
CA MET A 9 12.06 11.20 9.77
C MET A 9 10.74 10.59 9.33
N ILE A 10 10.59 10.33 8.02
CA ILE A 10 9.40 9.69 7.46
C ILE A 10 9.23 8.29 8.06
N LEU A 11 10.31 7.50 8.13
CA LEU A 11 10.27 6.16 8.71
C LEU A 11 9.82 6.19 10.18
N THR A 12 10.37 7.09 10.99
CA THR A 12 9.98 7.23 12.40
C THR A 12 8.50 7.59 12.55
N VAL A 13 8.00 8.53 11.75
CA VAL A 13 6.59 8.93 11.76
C VAL A 13 5.71 7.74 11.38
N LEU A 14 6.02 7.02 10.30
CA LEU A 14 5.24 5.85 9.89
C LEU A 14 5.21 4.75 10.96
N ILE A 15 6.36 4.43 11.57
CA ILE A 15 6.43 3.41 12.64
C ILE A 15 5.60 3.84 13.85
N SER A 16 5.70 5.09 14.28
CA SER A 16 4.92 5.61 15.41
C SER A 16 3.41 5.63 15.14
N CYS A 17 2.99 5.98 13.92
CA CYS A 17 1.58 5.92 13.52
C CYS A 17 1.06 4.49 13.51
N SER A 18 1.79 3.55 12.89
CA SER A 18 1.41 2.13 12.86
C SER A 18 1.27 1.56 14.26
N PHE A 19 2.27 1.81 15.11
CA PHE A 19 2.25 1.37 16.51
C PHE A 19 1.09 1.98 17.29
N GLY A 20 0.80 3.27 17.09
CA GLY A 20 -0.33 3.94 17.73
C GLY A 20 -1.68 3.36 17.33
N ILE A 21 -1.87 3.02 16.05
CA ILE A 21 -3.09 2.36 15.55
C ILE A 21 -3.26 0.99 16.20
N ASP A 22 -2.20 0.19 16.30
CA ASP A 22 -2.26 -1.12 16.96
C ASP A 22 -2.68 -1.01 18.43
N LEU A 23 -2.18 -0.02 19.16
CA LEU A 23 -2.60 0.22 20.54
C LEU A 23 -4.08 0.66 20.62
N LEU A 24 -4.55 1.49 19.69
CA LEU A 24 -5.96 1.92 19.64
C LEU A 24 -6.90 0.75 19.31
N LEU A 25 -6.42 -0.24 18.56
CA LEU A 25 -7.14 -1.49 18.28
C LEU A 25 -7.12 -2.47 19.46
N GLY A 26 -6.42 -2.14 20.56
CA GLY A 26 -6.36 -2.93 21.77
C GLY A 26 -5.29 -4.02 21.77
N PHE A 27 -4.32 -3.98 20.85
CA PHE A 27 -3.20 -4.92 20.86
C PHE A 27 -2.27 -4.64 22.06
N GLU A 28 -1.71 -5.72 22.62
CA GLU A 28 -0.68 -5.59 23.66
C GLU A 28 0.56 -4.87 23.13
N MET A 29 1.23 -4.09 23.98
CA MET A 29 2.45 -3.33 23.64
C MET A 29 3.51 -4.20 22.95
N LYS A 30 3.70 -5.44 23.40
CA LYS A 30 4.67 -6.38 22.83
C LYS A 30 4.29 -6.81 21.41
N THR A 31 2.99 -7.01 21.17
CA THR A 31 2.44 -7.40 19.88
C THR A 31 2.50 -6.23 18.90
N ALA A 32 2.05 -5.03 19.32
CA ALA A 32 2.13 -3.81 18.53
C ALA A 32 3.59 -3.50 18.11
N TRP A 33 4.56 -3.69 19.02
CA TRP A 33 5.97 -3.46 18.70
C TRP A 33 6.48 -4.46 17.67
N ARG A 34 6.10 -5.74 17.82
CA ARG A 34 6.46 -6.81 16.88
C ARG A 34 5.87 -6.54 15.49
N ASN A 35 4.62 -6.07 15.43
CA ASN A 35 3.92 -5.73 14.20
C ASN A 35 4.59 -4.54 13.50
N ALA A 36 4.91 -3.47 14.24
CA ALA A 36 5.56 -2.29 13.68
C ALA A 36 6.96 -2.55 13.10
N VAL A 37 7.74 -3.47 13.68
CA VAL A 37 9.10 -3.82 13.20
C VAL A 37 9.09 -4.90 12.12
N SER A 38 8.09 -5.78 12.12
CA SER A 38 8.00 -6.89 11.16
C SER A 38 6.62 -7.01 10.51
N PRO A 39 6.14 -5.96 9.82
CA PRO A 39 4.76 -5.86 9.35
C PRO A 39 4.39 -7.02 8.42
N PHE A 40 5.25 -7.38 7.46
CA PHE A 40 4.97 -8.46 6.51
C PHE A 40 5.08 -9.87 7.08
N ARG A 41 5.71 -10.05 8.25
CA ARG A 41 5.87 -11.38 8.87
C ARG A 41 4.73 -11.70 9.83
N VAL A 42 4.07 -10.68 10.36
CA VAL A 42 3.08 -10.80 11.44
C VAL A 42 1.74 -10.20 11.01
N MET A 43 1.55 -10.00 9.71
CA MET A 43 0.35 -9.38 9.16
C MET A 43 -0.86 -10.27 9.43
N GLU A 44 -1.91 -9.69 10.00
CA GLU A 44 -3.14 -10.42 10.32
C GLU A 44 -3.95 -10.71 9.04
N VAL A 45 -4.83 -11.72 9.08
CA VAL A 45 -5.64 -12.11 7.90
C VAL A 45 -6.43 -10.93 7.30
N PRO A 46 -7.06 -10.05 8.10
CA PRO A 46 -7.74 -8.87 7.56
C PRO A 46 -6.79 -7.88 6.88
N GLU A 47 -5.58 -7.70 7.43
CA GLU A 47 -4.58 -6.82 6.85
C GLU A 47 -4.11 -7.36 5.50
N TYR A 48 -3.82 -8.66 5.42
CA TYR A 48 -3.48 -9.34 4.16
C TYR A 48 -4.58 -9.16 3.11
N PHE A 49 -5.85 -9.31 3.51
CA PHE A 49 -6.97 -9.12 2.61
C PHE A 49 -7.00 -7.70 2.04
N VAL A 50 -6.89 -6.68 2.90
CA VAL A 50 -6.86 -5.27 2.47
C VAL A 50 -5.66 -5.00 1.55
N PHE A 51 -4.48 -5.52 1.89
CA PHE A 51 -3.27 -5.34 1.09
C PHE A 51 -3.41 -5.91 -0.32
N VAL A 52 -3.86 -7.16 -0.44
CA VAL A 52 -4.09 -7.81 -1.74
C VAL A 52 -5.19 -7.09 -2.52
N PHE A 53 -6.26 -6.69 -1.84
CA PHE A 53 -7.38 -5.97 -2.44
C PHE A 53 -6.96 -4.62 -3.04
N LEU A 54 -6.15 -3.84 -2.33
CA LEU A 54 -5.62 -2.57 -2.82
C LEU A 54 -4.71 -2.75 -4.04
N ILE A 55 -3.86 -3.78 -4.03
CA ILE A 55 -3.04 -4.14 -5.20
C ILE A 55 -3.93 -4.49 -6.40
N ALA A 56 -4.98 -5.29 -6.17
CA ALA A 56 -5.91 -5.67 -7.22
C ALA A 56 -6.61 -4.46 -7.83
N ILE A 57 -7.09 -3.50 -7.03
CA ILE A 57 -7.69 -2.24 -7.52
C ILE A 57 -6.70 -1.47 -8.39
N TYR A 58 -5.45 -1.34 -7.93
CA TYR A 58 -4.43 -0.63 -8.69
C TYR A 58 -4.15 -1.28 -10.04
N LEU A 59 -4.04 -2.62 -10.07
CA LEU A 59 -3.85 -3.38 -11.30
C LEU A 59 -5.06 -3.26 -12.23
N LEU A 60 -6.28 -3.35 -11.71
CA LEU A 60 -7.51 -3.17 -12.48
C LEU A 60 -7.58 -1.78 -13.12
N LYS A 61 -7.25 -0.72 -12.37
CA LYS A 61 -7.18 0.64 -12.90
C LYS A 61 -6.17 0.76 -14.04
N LYS A 62 -5.00 0.15 -13.88
CA LYS A 62 -3.95 0.14 -14.91
C LYS A 62 -4.39 -0.61 -16.15
N LEU A 63 -5.01 -1.78 -15.98
CA LEU A 63 -5.57 -2.58 -17.08
C LEU A 63 -6.67 -1.83 -17.82
N TYR A 64 -7.63 -1.23 -17.10
CA TYR A 64 -8.69 -0.42 -17.69
C TYR A 64 -8.15 0.74 -18.53
N THR A 65 -7.11 1.41 -18.03
CA THR A 65 -6.47 2.51 -18.77
C THR A 65 -5.78 2.01 -20.04
N LEU A 66 -5.13 0.84 -19.98
CA LEU A 66 -4.48 0.21 -21.13
C LEU A 66 -5.49 -0.25 -22.18
N THR A 67 -6.58 -0.89 -21.78
CA THR A 67 -7.62 -1.37 -22.70
C THR A 67 -8.32 -0.20 -23.37
N ASN A 68 -8.69 0.85 -22.62
CA ASN A 68 -9.31 2.04 -23.19
C ASN A 68 -8.38 2.74 -24.21
N LYS A 69 -7.09 2.88 -23.88
CA LYS A 69 -6.09 3.44 -24.79
C LYS A 69 -5.83 2.56 -26.01
N TRP A 70 -5.97 1.24 -25.89
CA TRP A 70 -5.84 0.32 -27.01
C TRP A 70 -7.05 0.40 -27.95
N ILE A 71 -8.27 0.40 -27.40
CA ILE A 71 -9.52 0.53 -28.16
C ILE A 71 -9.56 1.86 -28.91
N SER A 72 -9.26 2.97 -28.24
CA SER A 72 -9.22 4.30 -28.86
C SER A 72 -8.25 4.37 -30.05
N ARG A 73 -7.05 3.80 -29.92
CA ARG A 73 -6.07 3.72 -31.02
C ARG A 73 -6.56 2.85 -32.18
N LYS A 74 -7.28 1.77 -31.87
CA LYS A 74 -7.83 0.87 -32.90
C LYS A 74 -8.97 1.54 -33.68
N LEU A 75 -9.84 2.29 -32.99
CA LEU A 75 -10.91 3.06 -33.62
C LEU A 75 -10.37 4.19 -34.52
N ALA A 76 -9.35 4.93 -34.06
CA ALA A 76 -8.74 5.99 -34.87
C ALA A 76 -8.21 5.47 -36.22
N LYS A 77 -7.58 4.29 -36.22
CA LYS A 77 -7.08 3.62 -37.44
C LYS A 77 -8.18 3.10 -38.39
N ILE A 78 -9.41 2.92 -37.91
CA ILE A 78 -10.54 2.47 -38.73
C ILE A 78 -11.25 3.67 -39.38
N LEU A 79 -11.08 4.87 -38.81
CA LEU A 79 -11.75 6.09 -39.24
C LEU A 79 -10.92 6.92 -40.24
N GLU A 80 -9.60 6.67 -40.33
CA GLU A 80 -8.70 7.12 -41.42
C GLU A 80 -8.86 6.26 -42.67
#